data_AF-A0A1W1X244-F1
#
_entry.id   AF-A0A1W1X244-F1
#
_cell.length_a   1.000
_cell.length_b   1.000
_cell.length_c   1.000
_cell.angle_alpha   90.00
_cell.angle_beta   90.00
_cell.angle_gamma   90.00
#
_symmetry.space_group_name_H-M   'P 1'
#
loop_
_entity.id
_entity.type
_entity.pdbx_description
1 polymer ?
#
loop_
_entity_poly.entity_id
_entity_poly.type
_entity_poly.pdbx_seq_one_letter_code
_entity_poly.pdbx_strand_id
1 'polypeptide(L)'
;MFGDWKSLIPIVSSVVAIVAVILTYKQIKLSNKQHLFDKRMENYIIATGLIKLYRSNCNDINNEKDEPMLSNDFDFNSLTNNTYLEQITCAIDNPLKEPNHKELLIKLENLKEVATKIKFLFSGNASNLLGDFVLRYQELLFEMYRYQIILDKIIKQNENGNHALEFDELAKKFKEEKYRDRVQKAFNNLKQANSCLEKENVEEQIEKQIRLL
;
A
#
# COMPACT_ATOMS: atom_id res chain seq x y z
N MET A 1 67.47 -7.83 -29.09
CA MET A 1 66.56 -6.67 -28.94
C MET A 1 65.20 -7.14 -28.40
N PHE A 2 65.18 -7.73 -27.18
CA PHE A 2 63.98 -8.29 -26.51
C PHE A 2 63.84 -7.81 -25.04
N GLY A 3 64.75 -6.94 -24.57
CA GLY A 3 64.82 -6.50 -23.16
C GLY A 3 63.75 -5.48 -22.79
N ASP A 4 63.42 -4.55 -23.69
CA ASP A 4 62.51 -3.44 -23.38
C ASP A 4 61.04 -3.89 -23.27
N TRP A 5 60.62 -4.86 -24.09
CA TRP A 5 59.24 -5.37 -24.10
C TRP A 5 58.84 -6.03 -22.78
N LYS A 6 59.75 -6.80 -22.17
CA LYS A 6 59.48 -7.45 -20.88
C LYS A 6 59.34 -6.45 -19.73
N SER A 7 59.99 -5.27 -19.82
CA SER A 7 59.85 -4.20 -18.82
C SER A 7 58.55 -3.39 -18.96
N LEU A 8 57.97 -3.34 -20.17
CA LEU A 8 56.74 -2.60 -20.45
C LEU A 8 55.47 -3.37 -20.05
N ILE A 9 55.48 -4.71 -20.11
CA ILE A 9 54.34 -5.55 -19.71
C ILE A 9 53.82 -5.23 -18.29
N PRO A 10 54.64 -5.22 -17.22
CA PRO A 10 54.14 -4.91 -15.88
C PRO A 10 53.61 -3.47 -15.75
N ILE A 11 54.17 -2.53 -16.50
CA ILE A 11 53.69 -1.14 -16.54
C ILE A 11 52.29 -1.10 -17.17
N VAL A 12 52.11 -1.73 -18.33
CA VAL A 12 50.82 -1.83 -19.02
C VAL A 12 49.80 -2.56 -18.15
N SER A 13 50.17 -3.69 -17.55
CA SER A 13 49.29 -4.44 -16.63
C SER A 13 48.88 -3.61 -15.41
N SER A 14 49.80 -2.83 -14.84
CA SER A 14 49.50 -1.94 -13.71
C SER A 14 48.52 -0.83 -14.10
N VAL A 15 48.72 -0.21 -15.27
CA VAL A 15 47.80 0.80 -15.80
C VAL A 15 46.41 0.21 -16.06
N VAL A 16 46.34 -0.97 -16.68
CA VAL A 16 45.07 -1.68 -16.92
C VAL A 16 44.36 -1.98 -15.62
N ALA A 17 45.07 -2.44 -14.58
CA ALA A 17 44.49 -2.71 -13.27
C ALA A 17 43.91 -1.43 -12.62
N ILE A 18 44.62 -0.31 -12.66
CA ILE A 18 44.14 0.98 -12.14
C ILE A 18 42.87 1.42 -12.88
N VAL A 19 42.87 1.34 -14.21
CA VAL A 19 41.70 1.68 -15.03
C VAL A 19 40.52 0.77 -14.70
N ALA A 20 40.75 -0.53 -14.54
CA ALA A 20 39.70 -1.48 -14.16
C ALA A 20 39.05 -1.11 -12.81
N VAL A 21 39.84 -0.76 -11.79
CA VAL A 21 39.32 -0.32 -10.49
C VAL A 21 38.45 0.93 -10.62
N ILE A 22 38.89 1.91 -11.43
CA ILE A 22 38.11 3.14 -11.68
C ILE A 22 36.79 2.82 -12.37
N LEU A 23 36.79 1.91 -13.35
CA LEU A 23 35.58 1.47 -14.05
C LEU A 23 34.63 0.74 -13.09
N THR A 24 35.13 -0.18 -12.27
CA THR A 24 34.34 -0.89 -11.24
C THR A 24 33.71 0.09 -10.25
N TYR A 25 34.46 1.08 -9.77
CA TYR A 25 33.92 2.11 -8.87
C TYR A 25 32.79 2.92 -9.54
N LYS A 26 32.98 3.34 -10.79
CA LYS A 26 31.93 4.03 -11.56
C LYS A 26 30.69 3.15 -11.77
N GLN A 27 30.89 1.86 -12.06
CA GLN A 27 29.81 0.90 -12.27
C GLN A 27 28.99 0.67 -10.98
N ILE A 28 29.65 0.49 -9.83
CA ILE A 28 28.98 0.34 -8.53
C ILE A 28 28.16 1.60 -8.22
N LYS A 29 28.74 2.78 -8.43
CA LYS A 29 28.04 4.05 -8.20
C LYS A 29 26.79 4.17 -9.08
N LEU A 30 26.88 3.80 -10.35
CA LEU A 30 25.75 3.82 -11.28
C LEU A 30 24.69 2.78 -10.89
N SER A 31 25.11 1.56 -10.56
CA SER A 31 24.23 0.48 -10.11
C SER A 31 23.44 0.86 -8.86
N ASN A 32 24.09 1.47 -7.86
CA ASN A 32 23.42 1.95 -6.65
C ASN A 32 22.37 3.02 -6.97
N LYS A 33 22.65 3.90 -7.94
CA LYS A 33 21.72 4.94 -8.37
C LYS A 33 20.50 4.35 -9.08
N GLN A 34 20.72 3.37 -9.98
CA GLN A 34 19.64 2.65 -10.65
C GLN A 34 18.77 1.91 -9.64
N HIS A 35 19.38 1.20 -8.69
CA HIS A 35 18.64 0.48 -7.65
C HIS A 35 17.77 1.43 -6.78
N LEU A 36 18.28 2.62 -6.44
CA LEU A 36 17.49 3.63 -5.73
C LEU A 36 16.32 4.15 -6.58
N PHE A 37 16.56 4.40 -7.87
CA PHE A 37 15.52 4.80 -8.82
C PHE A 37 14.42 3.75 -8.91
N ASP A 38 14.78 2.49 -9.10
CA ASP A 38 13.84 1.37 -9.21
C ASP A 38 12.98 1.26 -7.94
N LYS A 39 13.58 1.37 -6.76
CA LYS A 39 12.86 1.34 -5.48
C LYS A 39 11.91 2.52 -5.29
N ARG A 40 12.32 3.73 -5.68
CA ARG A 40 11.45 4.91 -5.66
C ARG A 40 10.27 4.73 -6.61
N MET A 41 10.53 4.30 -7.84
CA MET A 41 9.50 4.08 -8.85
C MET A 41 8.50 3.02 -8.39
N GLU A 42 8.97 1.88 -7.90
CA GLU A 42 8.14 0.78 -7.38
C GLU A 42 7.16 1.28 -6.30
N ASN A 43 7.65 1.96 -5.26
CA ASN A 43 6.81 2.42 -4.15
C ASN A 43 5.89 3.59 -4.56
N TYR A 44 6.33 4.45 -5.49
CA TYR A 44 5.49 5.53 -6.01
C TYR A 44 4.33 5.01 -6.87
N ILE A 45 4.56 4.00 -7.72
CA ILE A 45 3.51 3.36 -8.54
C ILE A 45 2.47 2.71 -7.62
N ILE A 46 2.90 2.02 -6.57
CA ILE A 46 1.97 1.44 -5.59
C ILE A 46 1.12 2.54 -4.96
N ALA A 47 1.75 3.59 -4.40
CA ALA A 47 1.03 4.66 -3.72
C ALA A 47 0.04 5.40 -4.65
N THR A 48 0.46 5.72 -5.88
CA THR A 48 -0.42 6.37 -6.87
C THR A 48 -1.54 5.45 -7.35
N GLY A 49 -1.32 4.14 -7.43
CA GLY A 49 -2.38 3.15 -7.66
C GLY A 49 -3.46 3.19 -6.58
N LEU A 50 -3.06 3.31 -5.31
CA LEU A 50 -3.99 3.46 -4.19
C LEU A 50 -4.72 4.80 -4.22
N ILE A 51 -4.03 5.91 -4.51
CA ILE A 51 -4.64 7.23 -4.65
C ILE A 51 -5.73 7.22 -5.74
N LYS A 52 -5.42 6.62 -6.90
CA LYS A 52 -6.38 6.51 -8.00
C LYS A 52 -7.61 5.69 -7.60
N LEU A 53 -7.41 4.51 -7.00
CA LEU A 53 -8.54 3.71 -6.52
C LEU A 53 -9.39 4.46 -5.50
N TYR A 54 -8.75 5.12 -4.53
CA TYR A 54 -9.46 5.93 -3.54
C TYR A 54 -10.31 7.01 -4.23
N ARG A 55 -9.68 7.89 -5.03
CA ARG A 55 -10.38 9.02 -5.66
C ARG A 55 -11.48 8.59 -6.63
N SER A 56 -11.34 7.43 -7.27
CA SER A 56 -12.35 6.90 -8.19
C SER A 56 -13.56 6.29 -7.50
N ASN A 57 -13.43 5.83 -6.24
CA ASN A 57 -14.49 5.07 -5.56
C ASN A 57 -14.95 5.68 -4.23
N CYS A 58 -14.29 6.71 -3.70
CA CYS A 58 -14.55 7.20 -2.34
C CYS A 58 -15.93 7.84 -2.15
N ASN A 59 -16.58 8.30 -3.21
CA ASN A 59 -17.90 8.92 -3.08
C ASN A 59 -18.97 7.91 -2.65
N ASP A 60 -18.79 6.64 -3.00
CA ASP A 60 -19.79 5.59 -2.75
C ASP A 60 -19.65 4.98 -1.34
N ILE A 61 -18.50 5.17 -0.68
CA ILE A 61 -18.16 4.57 0.64
C ILE A 61 -18.67 5.43 1.81
N ASN A 62 -19.03 6.69 1.56
CA ASN A 62 -19.39 7.62 2.62
C ASN A 62 -20.79 7.31 3.18
N ASN A 63 -20.86 6.80 4.40
CA ASN A 63 -22.11 6.44 5.06
C ASN A 63 -22.61 7.55 6.01
N GLU A 64 -23.22 8.59 5.44
CA GLU A 64 -23.71 9.74 6.20
C GLU A 64 -24.99 9.46 7.00
N LYS A 65 -25.68 8.35 6.72
CA LYS A 65 -27.02 8.06 7.27
C LYS A 65 -27.02 7.26 8.58
N ASP A 66 -25.84 6.90 9.10
CA ASP A 66 -25.70 6.07 10.29
C ASP A 66 -26.45 4.71 10.20
N GLU A 67 -26.56 4.19 8.96
CA GLU A 67 -27.19 2.91 8.65
C GLU A 67 -26.13 1.79 8.55
N PRO A 68 -26.47 0.50 8.73
CA PRO A 68 -25.53 -0.58 8.49
C PRO A 68 -24.95 -0.52 7.06
N MET A 69 -23.61 -0.59 6.95
CA MET A 69 -22.92 -0.59 5.65
C MET A 69 -22.99 -1.98 4.99
N LEU A 70 -24.16 -2.38 4.51
CA LEU A 70 -24.38 -3.72 3.98
C LEU A 70 -23.62 -4.01 2.67
N SER A 71 -23.17 -2.98 1.96
CA SER A 71 -22.34 -3.07 0.73
C SER A 71 -20.83 -3.03 0.99
N ASN A 72 -20.39 -3.27 2.23
CA ASN A 72 -18.97 -3.18 2.60
C ASN A 72 -18.07 -4.13 1.79
N ASP A 73 -18.57 -5.27 1.35
CA ASP A 73 -17.90 -6.19 0.44
C ASP A 73 -17.65 -5.57 -0.94
N PHE A 74 -18.66 -4.92 -1.51
CA PHE A 74 -18.56 -4.20 -2.77
C PHE A 74 -17.59 -3.02 -2.68
N ASP A 75 -17.65 -2.26 -1.59
CA ASP A 75 -16.74 -1.14 -1.35
C ASP A 75 -15.29 -1.62 -1.20
N PHE A 76 -15.09 -2.73 -0.48
CA PHE A 76 -13.77 -3.35 -0.32
C PHE A 76 -13.22 -3.79 -1.66
N ASN A 77 -14.03 -4.48 -2.46
CA ASN A 77 -13.66 -4.93 -3.80
C ASN A 77 -13.25 -3.76 -4.70
N SER A 78 -13.98 -2.64 -4.62
CA SER A 78 -13.65 -1.41 -5.36
C SER A 78 -12.30 -0.82 -4.93
N LEU A 79 -11.97 -0.90 -3.64
CA LEU A 79 -10.68 -0.44 -3.09
C LEU A 79 -9.53 -1.44 -3.26
N THR A 80 -9.78 -2.68 -3.68
CA THR A 80 -8.71 -3.66 -3.96
C THR A 80 -8.57 -3.98 -5.44
N ASN A 81 -9.34 -3.32 -6.31
CA ASN A 81 -9.36 -3.56 -7.76
C ASN A 81 -8.16 -2.94 -8.52
N ASN A 82 -6.94 -3.29 -8.12
CA ASN A 82 -5.73 -3.02 -8.89
C ASN A 82 -4.77 -4.20 -8.82
N THR A 83 -3.79 -4.25 -9.73
CA THR A 83 -2.83 -5.37 -9.83
C THR A 83 -2.01 -5.61 -8.56
N TYR A 84 -1.88 -4.61 -7.67
CA TYR A 84 -1.14 -4.75 -6.42
C TYR A 84 -1.98 -5.41 -5.31
N LEU A 85 -3.29 -5.13 -5.27
CA LEU A 85 -4.22 -5.58 -4.24
C LEU A 85 -5.18 -6.69 -4.69
N GLU A 86 -5.28 -7.00 -5.99
CA GLU A 86 -6.26 -7.95 -6.54
C GLU A 86 -6.26 -9.30 -5.81
N GLN A 87 -5.09 -9.79 -5.40
CA GLN A 87 -4.95 -11.06 -4.68
C GLN A 87 -5.74 -11.11 -3.35
N ILE A 88 -6.06 -9.97 -2.74
CA ILE A 88 -6.78 -9.91 -1.45
C ILE A 88 -8.27 -9.60 -1.60
N THR A 89 -8.76 -9.33 -2.81
CA THR A 89 -10.17 -8.97 -3.07
C THR A 89 -11.13 -10.00 -2.49
N CYS A 90 -10.92 -11.29 -2.81
CA CYS A 90 -11.79 -12.38 -2.34
C CYS A 90 -11.67 -12.72 -0.84
N ALA A 91 -10.83 -12.01 -0.08
CA ALA A 91 -10.75 -12.22 1.36
C ALA A 91 -12.02 -11.75 2.07
N ILE A 92 -12.69 -10.72 1.53
CA ILE A 92 -13.89 -10.12 2.12
C ILE A 92 -15.11 -11.08 2.03
N ASP A 93 -15.21 -11.89 0.97
CA ASP A 93 -16.36 -12.77 0.73
C ASP A 93 -16.49 -13.89 1.79
N ASN A 94 -15.36 -14.31 2.35
CA ASN A 94 -15.29 -15.37 3.35
C ASN A 94 -14.21 -15.07 4.40
N PRO A 95 -14.45 -14.09 5.30
CA PRO A 95 -13.46 -13.71 6.30
C PRO A 95 -13.06 -14.89 7.19
N LEU A 96 -11.82 -14.86 7.68
CA LEU A 96 -11.17 -15.87 8.52
C LEU A 96 -10.93 -17.23 7.84
N LYS A 97 -11.30 -17.42 6.57
CA LYS A 97 -10.99 -18.65 5.82
C LYS A 97 -9.62 -18.56 5.15
N GLU A 98 -8.87 -19.64 5.28
CA GLU A 98 -7.61 -19.83 4.55
C GLU A 98 -7.88 -20.27 3.10
N PRO A 99 -7.01 -19.89 2.13
CA PRO A 99 -5.77 -19.13 2.28
C PRO A 99 -5.97 -17.60 2.31
N ASN A 100 -7.15 -17.10 1.93
CA ASN A 100 -7.39 -15.67 1.67
C ASN A 100 -7.16 -14.80 2.91
N HIS A 101 -7.49 -15.29 4.12
CA HIS A 101 -7.22 -14.58 5.37
C HIS A 101 -5.71 -14.29 5.55
N LYS A 102 -4.87 -15.30 5.38
CA LYS A 102 -3.41 -15.13 5.47
C LYS A 102 -2.88 -14.21 4.39
N GLU A 103 -3.36 -14.33 3.15
CA GLU A 103 -2.95 -13.46 2.04
C GLU A 103 -3.30 -11.99 2.30
N LEU A 104 -4.47 -11.73 2.88
CA LEU A 104 -4.85 -10.40 3.36
C LEU A 104 -3.86 -9.88 4.40
N LEU A 105 -3.58 -10.64 5.46
CA LEU A 105 -2.67 -10.21 6.52
C LEU A 105 -1.27 -9.88 5.98
N ILE A 106 -0.75 -10.70 5.08
CA ILE A 106 0.54 -10.44 4.41
C ILE A 106 0.48 -9.13 3.61
N LYS A 107 -0.57 -8.91 2.81
CA LYS A 107 -0.68 -7.70 1.99
C LYS A 107 -0.84 -6.44 2.85
N LEU A 108 -1.58 -6.52 3.95
CA LEU A 108 -1.71 -5.41 4.89
C LEU A 108 -0.35 -5.05 5.51
N GLU A 109 0.49 -6.04 5.84
CA GLU A 109 1.85 -5.76 6.33
C GLU A 109 2.75 -5.18 5.22
N ASN A 110 2.63 -5.68 3.98
CA ASN A 110 3.34 -5.11 2.83
C ASN A 110 2.98 -3.64 2.60
N LEU A 111 1.71 -3.24 2.79
CA LEU A 111 1.31 -1.84 2.70
C LEU A 111 1.98 -0.97 3.78
N LYS A 112 2.10 -1.46 5.01
CA LYS A 112 2.85 -0.74 6.07
C LYS A 112 4.34 -0.64 5.72
N GLU A 113 4.90 -1.68 5.13
CA GLU A 113 6.28 -1.68 4.65
C GLU A 113 6.47 -0.61 3.56
N VAL A 114 5.56 -0.53 2.58
CA VAL A 114 5.56 0.52 1.54
C VAL A 114 5.45 1.91 2.16
N ALA A 115 4.50 2.12 3.08
CA ALA A 115 4.34 3.38 3.80
C ALA A 115 5.63 3.82 4.52
N THR A 116 6.34 2.87 5.11
CA THR A 116 7.62 3.09 5.79
C THR A 116 8.73 3.39 4.78
N LYS A 117 8.85 2.58 3.72
CA LYS A 117 9.85 2.75 2.66
C LYS A 117 9.74 4.12 2.01
N ILE A 118 8.54 4.61 1.73
CA ILE A 118 8.32 5.94 1.15
C ILE A 118 9.00 7.04 1.98
N LYS A 119 8.89 6.98 3.31
CA LYS A 119 9.51 7.96 4.22
C LYS A 119 11.04 7.95 4.18
N PHE A 120 11.66 6.82 3.84
CA PHE A 120 13.12 6.69 3.71
C PHE A 120 13.62 6.94 2.28
N LEU A 121 12.82 6.57 1.28
CA LEU A 121 13.18 6.70 -0.13
C LEU A 121 13.08 8.15 -0.60
N PHE A 122 12.13 8.91 -0.07
CA PHE A 122 11.87 10.29 -0.45
C PHE A 122 12.13 11.24 0.70
N SER A 123 12.45 12.48 0.36
CA SER A 123 12.80 13.54 1.30
C SER A 123 11.66 14.55 1.47
N GLY A 124 11.69 15.27 2.59
CA GLY A 124 10.76 16.37 2.89
C GLY A 124 9.39 15.91 3.40
N ASN A 125 8.52 16.88 3.70
CA ASN A 125 7.19 16.59 4.23
C ASN A 125 6.31 15.76 3.28
N ALA A 126 6.53 15.89 1.96
CA ALA A 126 5.86 15.11 0.93
C ALA A 126 5.97 13.59 1.17
N SER A 127 7.13 13.10 1.63
CA SER A 127 7.30 11.66 1.90
C SER A 127 6.50 11.20 3.12
N ASN A 128 6.40 12.05 4.15
CA ASN A 128 5.59 11.77 5.32
C ASN A 128 4.10 11.72 4.97
N LEU A 129 3.61 12.68 4.19
CA LEU A 129 2.21 12.74 3.76
C LEU A 129 1.83 11.55 2.88
N LEU A 130 2.67 11.22 1.88
CA LEU A 130 2.43 10.07 1.01
C LEU A 130 2.47 8.74 1.79
N GLY A 131 3.44 8.60 2.70
CA GLY A 131 3.53 7.43 3.56
C GLY A 131 2.33 7.30 4.52
N ASP A 132 1.86 8.40 5.10
CA ASP A 132 0.67 8.39 5.96
C ASP A 132 -0.59 8.01 5.17
N PHE A 133 -0.77 8.53 3.94
CA PHE A 133 -1.87 8.12 3.07
C PHE A 133 -1.91 6.60 2.85
N VAL A 134 -0.78 5.98 2.49
CA VAL A 134 -0.70 4.52 2.30
C VAL A 134 -1.05 3.76 3.58
N LEU A 135 -0.60 4.26 4.73
CA LEU A 135 -0.93 3.67 6.03
C LEU A 135 -2.43 3.78 6.35
N ARG A 136 -3.06 4.95 6.11
CA ARG A 136 -4.52 5.11 6.29
C ARG A 136 -5.32 4.23 5.36
N TYR A 137 -4.84 4.00 4.15
CA TYR A 137 -5.47 3.09 3.20
C TYR A 137 -5.48 1.65 3.75
N GLN A 138 -4.33 1.20 4.26
CA GLN A 138 -4.21 -0.10 4.93
C GLN A 138 -5.16 -0.23 6.12
N GLU A 139 -5.20 0.80 6.99
CA GLU A 139 -6.08 0.83 8.17
C GLU A 139 -7.56 0.70 7.77
N LEU A 140 -7.98 1.41 6.73
CA LEU A 140 -9.34 1.32 6.19
C LEU A 140 -9.66 -0.10 5.72
N LEU A 141 -8.81 -0.70 4.86
CA LEU A 141 -9.02 -2.08 4.38
C LEU A 141 -9.17 -3.07 5.55
N PHE A 142 -8.37 -2.90 6.61
CA PHE A 142 -8.44 -3.79 7.75
C PHE A 142 -9.71 -3.60 8.59
N GLU A 143 -10.15 -2.36 8.81
CA GLU A 143 -11.43 -2.12 9.52
C GLU A 143 -12.63 -2.61 8.71
N MET A 144 -12.63 -2.43 7.38
CA MET A 144 -13.67 -3.00 6.49
C MET A 144 -13.71 -4.53 6.58
N TYR A 145 -12.55 -5.19 6.59
CA TYR A 145 -12.47 -6.64 6.79
C TYR A 145 -13.02 -7.08 8.14
N ARG A 146 -12.67 -6.37 9.21
CA ARG A 146 -13.15 -6.67 10.57
C ARG A 146 -14.64 -6.46 10.70
N TYR A 147 -15.17 -5.45 10.03
CA TYR A 147 -16.59 -5.17 9.99
C TYR A 147 -17.36 -6.25 9.24
N GLN A 148 -16.83 -6.75 8.11
CA GLN A 148 -17.41 -7.87 7.39
C GLN A 148 -17.56 -9.13 8.25
N ILE A 149 -16.58 -9.44 9.11
CA ILE A 149 -16.69 -10.57 10.07
C ILE A 149 -17.93 -10.44 10.95
N ILE A 150 -18.33 -9.22 11.33
CA ILE A 150 -19.49 -8.97 12.17
C ILE A 150 -20.78 -9.10 11.35
N LEU A 151 -20.83 -8.55 10.14
CA LEU A 151 -21.95 -8.74 9.22
C LEU A 151 -22.22 -10.22 8.95
N ASP A 152 -21.18 -10.98 8.61
CA ASP A 152 -21.28 -12.42 8.40
C ASP A 152 -21.84 -13.19 9.61
N LYS A 153 -21.45 -12.78 10.83
CA LYS A 153 -21.97 -13.40 12.06
C LYS A 153 -23.45 -13.09 12.28
N ILE A 154 -23.87 -11.86 12.01
CA ILE A 154 -25.27 -11.45 12.09
C ILE A 154 -26.10 -12.24 11.09
N ILE A 155 -25.67 -12.28 9.82
CA ILE A 155 -26.38 -12.99 8.74
C ILE A 155 -26.50 -14.48 9.08
N LYS A 156 -25.39 -15.14 9.43
CA LYS A 156 -25.41 -16.58 9.80
C LYS A 156 -26.27 -16.87 11.03
N GLN A 157 -26.31 -15.97 12.02
CA GLN A 157 -27.18 -16.18 13.18
C GLN A 157 -28.66 -16.02 12.80
N ASN A 158 -28.98 -15.11 11.90
CA ASN A 158 -30.34 -14.95 11.40
C ASN A 158 -30.81 -16.20 10.62
N GLU A 159 -29.95 -16.73 9.74
CA GLU A 159 -30.23 -17.93 8.93
C GLU A 159 -30.42 -19.21 9.78
N ASN A 160 -29.68 -19.35 10.88
CA ASN A 160 -29.70 -20.56 11.73
C ASN A 160 -30.71 -20.49 12.90
N GLY A 161 -31.42 -19.37 13.07
CA GLY A 161 -32.34 -19.17 14.17
C GLY A 161 -33.67 -19.93 13.98
N ASN A 162 -34.13 -20.65 15.00
CA ASN A 162 -35.50 -21.21 15.03
C ASN A 162 -36.61 -20.13 15.01
N HIS A 163 -36.23 -18.88 15.31
CA HIS A 163 -37.03 -17.68 15.08
C HIS A 163 -36.13 -16.69 14.36
N ALA A 164 -36.45 -16.33 13.12
CA ALA A 164 -35.76 -15.26 12.41
C ALA A 164 -35.87 -13.99 13.25
N LEU A 165 -34.74 -13.47 13.71
CA LEU A 165 -34.67 -12.20 14.43
C LEU A 165 -34.50 -11.09 13.40
N GLU A 166 -35.08 -9.93 13.65
CA GLU A 166 -34.85 -8.76 12.78
C GLU A 166 -33.37 -8.35 12.85
N PHE A 167 -32.78 -7.94 11.72
CA PHE A 167 -31.36 -7.59 11.62
C PHE A 167 -30.94 -6.62 12.71
N ASP A 168 -31.78 -5.62 13.02
CA ASP A 168 -31.53 -4.59 14.01
C ASP A 168 -31.30 -5.14 15.43
N GLU A 169 -32.02 -6.20 15.81
CA GLU A 169 -31.84 -6.83 17.13
C GLU A 169 -30.49 -7.54 17.21
N LEU A 170 -30.11 -8.23 16.14
CA LEU A 170 -28.81 -8.89 16.04
C LEU A 170 -27.67 -7.87 15.96
N ALA A 171 -27.82 -6.79 15.20
CA ALA A 171 -26.85 -5.70 15.11
C ALA A 171 -26.55 -5.10 16.49
N LYS A 172 -27.59 -4.83 17.29
CA LYS A 172 -27.44 -4.39 18.69
C LYS A 172 -26.74 -5.44 19.55
N LYS A 173 -27.15 -6.71 19.45
CA LYS A 173 -26.54 -7.82 20.20
C LYS A 173 -25.04 -7.98 19.92
N PHE A 174 -24.64 -7.84 18.66
CA PHE A 174 -23.24 -7.94 18.23
C PHE A 174 -22.46 -6.64 18.34
N LYS A 175 -23.12 -5.54 18.74
CA LYS A 175 -22.54 -4.19 18.82
C LYS A 175 -21.92 -3.78 17.49
N GLU A 176 -22.66 -4.02 16.41
CA GLU A 176 -22.24 -3.72 15.03
C GLU A 176 -21.84 -2.26 14.86
N GLU A 177 -22.59 -1.33 15.45
CA GLU A 177 -22.34 0.12 15.45
C GLU A 177 -20.89 0.47 15.78
N LYS A 178 -20.28 -0.23 16.75
CA LYS A 178 -18.91 0.00 17.18
C LYS A 178 -17.88 -0.32 16.09
N TYR A 179 -18.18 -1.28 15.22
CA TYR A 179 -17.32 -1.64 14.11
C TYR A 179 -17.57 -0.72 12.91
N ARG A 180 -18.84 -0.36 12.66
CA ARG A 180 -19.21 0.67 11.68
C ARG A 180 -18.49 1.99 11.94
N ASP A 181 -18.51 2.47 13.19
CA ASP A 181 -17.82 3.69 13.61
C ASP A 181 -16.31 3.65 13.33
N ARG A 182 -15.68 2.48 13.43
CA ARG A 182 -14.26 2.31 13.15
C ARG A 182 -13.98 2.42 11.66
N VAL A 183 -14.82 1.81 10.82
CA VAL A 183 -14.74 1.95 9.36
C VAL A 183 -14.90 3.42 8.98
N GLN A 184 -15.93 4.10 9.49
CA GLN A 184 -16.17 5.51 9.18
C GLN A 184 -15.01 6.40 9.65
N LYS A 185 -14.45 6.14 10.84
CA LYS A 185 -13.27 6.85 11.33
C LYS A 185 -12.05 6.61 10.44
N ALA A 186 -11.78 5.37 10.04
CA ALA A 186 -10.66 5.05 9.15
C ALA A 186 -10.83 5.70 7.78
N PHE A 187 -12.05 5.71 7.24
CA PHE A 187 -12.38 6.37 5.99
C PHE A 187 -12.17 7.89 6.07
N ASN A 188 -12.65 8.53 7.14
CA ASN A 188 -12.44 9.96 7.37
C ASN A 188 -10.94 10.32 7.48
N ASN A 189 -10.15 9.48 8.14
CA ASN A 189 -8.70 9.66 8.22
C ASN A 189 -8.04 9.56 6.83
N LEU A 190 -8.43 8.58 6.01
CA LEU A 190 -7.92 8.44 4.64
C LEU A 190 -8.32 9.64 3.77
N LYS A 191 -9.57 10.11 3.91
CA LYS A 191 -10.07 11.30 3.22
C LYS A 191 -9.25 12.54 3.57
N GLN A 192 -8.99 12.76 4.86
CA GLN A 192 -8.15 13.85 5.31
C GLN A 192 -6.72 13.73 4.74
N ALA A 193 -6.13 12.53 4.76
CA ALA A 193 -4.82 12.29 4.20
C ALA A 193 -4.77 12.62 2.70
N ASN A 194 -5.78 12.20 1.92
CA ASN A 194 -5.87 12.55 0.49
C ASN A 194 -5.97 14.08 0.28
N SER A 195 -6.81 14.77 1.06
CA SER A 195 -6.91 16.23 0.96
C SER A 195 -5.58 16.93 1.26
N CYS A 196 -4.76 16.40 2.18
CA CYS A 196 -3.40 16.89 2.41
C CYS A 196 -2.48 16.64 1.21
N LEU A 197 -2.59 15.49 0.52
CA LEU A 197 -1.81 15.24 -0.69
C LEU A 197 -2.09 16.25 -1.79
N GLU A 198 -3.38 16.55 -2.02
CA GLU A 198 -3.83 17.50 -3.02
C GLU A 198 -3.40 18.92 -2.69
N LYS A 199 -3.64 19.36 -1.44
CA LYS A 199 -3.31 20.72 -0.98
C LYS A 199 -1.81 21.03 -1.11
N GLU A 200 -0.96 20.06 -0.81
CA GLU A 200 0.49 20.23 -0.80
C GLU A 200 1.15 19.81 -2.13
N ASN A 201 0.38 19.44 -3.17
CA ASN A 201 0.90 18.94 -4.46
C ASN A 201 1.94 17.82 -4.29
N VAL A 202 1.68 16.87 -3.38
CA VAL A 202 2.65 15.85 -2.97
C VAL A 202 3.11 14.98 -4.14
N GLU A 203 2.20 14.59 -5.03
CA GLU A 203 2.50 13.75 -6.20
C GLU A 203 3.57 14.42 -7.09
N GLU A 204 3.42 15.70 -7.40
CA GLU A 204 4.40 16.46 -8.21
C GLU A 204 5.76 16.58 -7.52
N GLN A 205 5.78 16.80 -6.20
CA GLN A 205 7.02 16.89 -5.43
C GLN A 205 7.78 15.55 -5.43
N ILE A 206 7.07 14.43 -5.30
CA ILE A 206 7.66 13.09 -5.31
C ILE A 206 8.17 12.74 -6.71
N GLU A 207 7.43 13.05 -7.77
CA GLU A 207 7.87 12.82 -9.15
C GLU A 207 9.18 13.55 -9.49
N LYS A 208 9.33 14.80 -9.03
CA LYS A 208 10.59 15.54 -9.20
C LYS A 208 11.77 14.80 -8.58
N GLN A 209 11.60 14.20 -7.40
CA GLN A 209 12.66 13.42 -6.74
C GLN A 209 13.01 12.11 -7.48
N ILE A 210 12.07 11.56 -8.26
CA ILE A 210 12.33 10.38 -9.11
C ILE A 210 13.14 10.79 -10.35
N ARG A 211 12.76 11.90 -11.00
CA ARG A 211 13.41 12.40 -12.23
C ARG A 211 14.81 12.97 -12.02
N LEU A 212 15.11 13.48 -10.82
CA LEU A 212 16.40 14.09 -10.46
C LEU A 212 17.49 13.08 -10.10
N LEU A 213 17.19 11.77 -10.15
CA LEU A 213 18.21 10.72 -10.16
C LEU A 213 18.75 10.59 -11.58
#